data_AF-A0A7C0ZY52-F1
#
_entry.id   AF-A0A7C0ZY52-F1
#
_cell.length_a   1.000
_cell.length_b   1.000
_cell.length_c   1.000
_cell.angle_alpha   90.00
_cell.angle_beta   90.00
_cell.angle_gamma   90.00
#
_symmetry.space_group_name_H-M   'P 1'
#
loop_
_entity.id
_entity.type
_entity.pdbx_description
1 polymer ?
#
loop_
_entity_poly.entity_id
_entity_poly.type
_entity_poly.pdbx_seq_one_letter_code
_entity_poly.pdbx_strand_id
1 'polypeptide(L)'
;MEGLLVRVRKLTGSSSSAGLIFIMSGINNMAMEDLDFMGPYREIIKELSTAFPKARIFINSLLPTLLDFIPDKSIRSINSSLKKLVEEHNRVEFLDIYSLFIDEQGRAFRHYLLDDGIHLSNKGYAVWSEELEKVINKYSS
;
A
#
# COMPACT_ATOMS: atom_id res chain seq x y z
N MET A 1 -4.41 -6.95 -9.60
CA MET A 1 -2.98 -6.68 -9.28
C MET A 1 -2.07 -6.83 -10.51
N GLU A 2 -2.42 -7.72 -11.40
CA GLU A 2 -1.80 -8.11 -12.67
C GLU A 2 -1.49 -6.88 -13.53
N GLY A 3 -2.44 -5.95 -13.65
CA GLY A 3 -2.23 -4.69 -14.39
C GLY A 3 -1.12 -3.82 -13.81
N LEU A 4 -0.92 -3.82 -12.48
CA LEU A 4 0.21 -3.15 -11.85
C LEU A 4 1.52 -3.87 -12.18
N LEU A 5 1.57 -5.20 -12.08
CA LEU A 5 2.76 -5.98 -12.42
C LEU A 5 3.22 -5.73 -13.87
N VAL A 6 2.28 -5.68 -14.83
CA VAL A 6 2.59 -5.35 -16.23
C VAL A 6 3.20 -3.95 -16.36
N ARG A 7 2.69 -2.96 -15.62
CA ARG A 7 3.24 -1.59 -15.64
C ARG A 7 4.62 -1.53 -14.99
N VAL A 8 4.82 -2.21 -13.88
CA VAL A 8 6.12 -2.29 -13.19
C VAL A 8 7.19 -2.80 -14.13
N ARG A 9 6.96 -3.92 -14.83
CA ARG A 9 7.90 -4.48 -15.82
C ARG A 9 8.26 -3.52 -16.96
N LYS A 10 7.33 -2.65 -17.37
CA LYS A 10 7.60 -1.62 -18.38
C LYS A 10 8.46 -0.47 -17.83
N LEU A 11 8.20 -0.05 -16.59
CA LEU A 11 8.94 1.02 -15.92
C LEU A 11 10.37 0.60 -15.57
N THR A 12 10.56 -0.63 -15.08
CA THR A 12 11.90 -1.16 -14.76
C THR A 12 12.79 -1.30 -16.00
N GLY A 13 12.20 -1.45 -17.19
CA GLY A 13 12.93 -1.46 -18.45
C GLY A 13 13.35 -0.07 -18.99
N SER A 14 12.89 1.04 -18.40
CA SER A 14 13.06 2.40 -18.94
C SER A 14 13.59 3.44 -17.95
N SER A 15 13.47 3.19 -16.65
CA SER A 15 13.93 4.12 -15.61
C SER A 15 15.36 3.82 -15.14
N SER A 16 16.15 4.86 -14.86
CA SER A 16 17.59 4.72 -14.57
C SER A 16 17.93 4.64 -13.07
N SER A 17 17.05 5.08 -12.16
CA SER A 17 17.24 4.91 -10.70
C SER A 17 16.00 5.29 -9.90
N ALA A 18 15.89 4.75 -8.68
CA ALA A 18 14.95 5.18 -7.64
C ALA A 18 15.60 4.97 -6.27
N GLY A 19 15.39 5.90 -5.33
CA GLY A 19 15.85 5.77 -3.94
C GLY A 19 14.78 5.20 -3.01
N LEU A 20 13.54 5.65 -3.16
CA LEU A 20 12.38 5.20 -2.40
C LEU A 20 11.26 4.82 -3.36
N ILE A 21 10.57 3.72 -3.08
CA ILE A 21 9.43 3.24 -3.88
C ILE A 21 8.28 2.96 -2.91
N PHE A 22 7.13 3.56 -3.15
CA PHE A 22 5.93 3.36 -2.33
C PHE A 22 4.87 2.64 -3.14
N ILE A 23 4.28 1.58 -2.56
CA ILE A 23 3.23 0.79 -3.20
C ILE A 23 2.02 0.76 -2.27
N MET A 24 0.89 1.25 -2.76
CA MET A 24 -0.42 1.08 -2.15
C MET A 24 -1.37 0.52 -3.22
N SER A 25 -1.63 -0.77 -3.16
CA SER A 25 -2.46 -1.47 -4.15
C SER A 25 -3.13 -2.69 -3.53
N GLY A 26 -4.34 -3.02 -3.96
CA GLY A 26 -5.07 -4.21 -3.52
C GLY A 26 -6.55 -3.97 -3.19
N ILE A 27 -6.96 -2.74 -2.87
CA ILE A 27 -8.36 -2.46 -2.52
C ILE A 27 -9.33 -2.74 -3.67
N ASN A 28 -8.92 -2.47 -4.92
CA ASN A 28 -9.73 -2.79 -6.10
C ASN A 28 -9.86 -4.30 -6.32
N ASN A 29 -8.82 -5.09 -6.01
CA ASN A 29 -8.91 -6.55 -6.08
C ASN A 29 -9.96 -7.04 -5.07
N MET A 30 -9.93 -6.52 -3.84
CA MET A 30 -10.95 -6.82 -2.82
C MET A 30 -12.36 -6.43 -3.26
N ALA A 31 -12.52 -5.26 -3.89
CA ALA A 31 -13.81 -4.79 -4.41
C ALA A 31 -14.35 -5.69 -5.54
N MET A 32 -13.47 -6.40 -6.25
CA MET A 32 -13.81 -7.36 -7.29
C MET A 32 -13.87 -8.80 -6.77
N GLU A 33 -13.83 -9.00 -5.45
CA GLU A 33 -13.78 -10.31 -4.76
C GLU A 33 -12.58 -11.19 -5.15
N ASP A 34 -11.55 -10.57 -5.74
CA ASP A 34 -10.28 -11.20 -6.03
C ASP A 34 -9.35 -11.00 -4.83
N LEU A 35 -9.20 -12.04 -4.00
CA LEU A 35 -8.33 -12.01 -2.82
C LEU A 35 -6.98 -12.70 -3.05
N ASP A 36 -6.77 -13.34 -4.20
CA ASP A 36 -5.57 -14.13 -4.50
C ASP A 36 -4.50 -13.31 -5.24
N PHE A 37 -4.19 -12.13 -4.70
CA PHE A 37 -3.23 -11.22 -5.30
C PHE A 37 -1.89 -11.13 -4.55
N MET A 38 -1.64 -12.01 -3.58
CA MET A 38 -0.36 -12.09 -2.86
C MET A 38 0.78 -12.59 -3.75
N GLY A 39 0.51 -13.56 -4.63
CA GLY A 39 1.48 -14.03 -5.64
C GLY A 39 1.94 -12.90 -6.56
N PRO A 40 1.01 -12.19 -7.23
CA PRO A 40 1.32 -10.98 -7.99
C PRO A 40 2.08 -9.90 -7.18
N TYR A 41 1.74 -9.68 -5.91
CA TYR A 41 2.46 -8.75 -5.03
C TYR A 41 3.94 -9.13 -4.84
N ARG A 42 4.18 -10.41 -4.55
CA ARG A 42 5.53 -10.97 -4.39
C ARG A 42 6.37 -10.76 -5.65
N GLU A 43 5.78 -11.01 -6.81
CA GLU A 43 6.45 -10.77 -8.10
C GLU A 43 6.75 -9.28 -8.34
N ILE A 44 5.84 -8.37 -7.96
CA ILE A 44 6.10 -6.93 -8.01
C ILE A 44 7.29 -6.54 -7.14
N ILE A 45 7.32 -7.01 -5.89
CA ILE A 45 8.42 -6.71 -4.96
C ILE A 45 9.75 -7.25 -5.51
N LYS A 46 9.76 -8.47 -6.05
CA LYS A 46 10.94 -9.09 -6.64
C LYS A 46 11.45 -8.32 -7.86
N GLU A 47 10.56 -7.93 -8.76
CA GLU A 47 10.88 -7.15 -9.96
C GLU A 47 11.51 -5.81 -9.59
N LEU A 48 10.87 -5.07 -8.66
CA LEU A 48 11.37 -3.78 -8.19
C LEU A 48 12.71 -3.90 -7.44
N SER A 49 12.86 -4.92 -6.60
CA SER A 49 14.12 -5.17 -5.87
C SER A 49 15.27 -5.51 -6.82
N THR A 50 14.97 -6.21 -7.92
CA THR A 50 15.96 -6.56 -8.95
C THR A 50 16.36 -5.34 -9.78
N ALA A 51 15.37 -4.55 -10.21
CA ALA A 51 15.60 -3.37 -11.04
C ALA A 51 16.23 -2.21 -10.27
N PHE A 52 15.89 -2.06 -8.99
CA PHE A 52 16.35 -0.98 -8.12
C PHE A 52 17.01 -1.54 -6.84
N PRO A 53 18.17 -2.21 -6.94
CA PRO A 53 18.79 -2.91 -5.80
C PRO A 53 19.22 -1.99 -4.65
N LYS A 54 19.30 -0.68 -4.90
CA LYS A 54 19.60 0.35 -3.88
C LYS A 54 18.35 0.99 -3.29
N ALA A 55 17.17 0.80 -3.90
CA ALA A 55 15.95 1.40 -3.42
C ALA A 55 15.49 0.74 -2.11
N ARG A 56 14.77 1.51 -1.31
CA ARG A 56 13.95 1.01 -0.21
C ARG A 56 12.49 1.03 -0.65
N ILE A 57 11.80 -0.11 -0.50
CA ILE A 57 10.42 -0.28 -0.94
C ILE A 57 9.51 -0.25 0.29
N PHE A 58 8.43 0.53 0.23
CA PHE A 58 7.43 0.63 1.28
C PHE A 58 6.09 0.13 0.76
N ILE A 59 5.59 -0.94 1.37
CA ILE A 59 4.25 -1.44 1.13
C ILE A 59 3.32 -0.79 2.14
N ASN A 60 2.45 0.08 1.64
CA ASN A 60 1.45 0.74 2.46
C ASN A 60 0.37 -0.27 2.83
N SER A 61 -0.08 -0.24 4.07
CA SER A 61 -1.34 -0.86 4.46
C SER A 61 -2.48 -0.38 3.55
N LEU A 62 -3.39 -1.27 3.19
CA LEU A 62 -4.70 -0.88 2.70
C LEU A 62 -5.44 -0.10 3.80
N LEU A 63 -6.08 0.99 3.40
CA LEU A 63 -6.85 1.86 4.29
C LEU A 63 -8.24 1.26 4.55
N PRO A 64 -8.90 1.61 5.67
CA PRO A 64 -10.27 1.18 5.90
C PRO A 64 -11.23 1.82 4.87
N THR A 65 -12.37 1.16 4.64
CA THR A 65 -13.45 1.68 3.78
C THR A 65 -14.78 1.67 4.55
N LEU A 66 -15.78 2.37 4.03
CA LEU A 66 -17.16 2.34 4.51
C LEU A 66 -18.05 1.46 3.63
N LEU A 67 -17.46 0.60 2.80
CA LEU A 67 -18.17 -0.28 1.89
C LEU A 67 -18.55 -1.58 2.62
N ASP A 68 -19.85 -1.84 2.77
CA ASP A 68 -20.34 -3.02 3.49
C ASP A 68 -19.86 -4.35 2.90
N PHE A 69 -19.63 -4.39 1.58
CA PHE A 69 -19.15 -5.57 0.87
C PHE A 69 -17.63 -5.78 0.97
N ILE A 70 -16.88 -4.84 1.57
CA ILE A 70 -15.47 -5.02 1.92
C ILE A 70 -15.33 -4.94 3.45
N PRO A 71 -15.52 -6.06 4.17
CA PRO A 71 -15.42 -6.05 5.62
C PRO A 71 -14.04 -5.61 6.09
N ASP A 72 -13.99 -4.80 7.15
CA ASP A 72 -12.74 -4.37 7.77
C ASP A 72 -11.83 -5.56 8.15
N LYS A 73 -12.42 -6.66 8.63
CA LYS A 73 -11.68 -7.90 8.93
C LYS A 73 -10.89 -8.40 7.72
N SER A 74 -11.44 -8.29 6.52
CA SER A 74 -10.75 -8.68 5.28
C SER A 74 -9.58 -7.75 4.99
N ILE A 75 -9.76 -6.43 5.18
CA ILE A 75 -8.69 -5.42 5.02
C ILE A 75 -7.54 -5.72 5.99
N ARG A 76 -7.86 -5.93 7.27
CA ARG A 76 -6.88 -6.29 8.30
C ARG A 76 -6.17 -7.61 8.01
N SER A 77 -6.88 -8.60 7.47
CA SER A 77 -6.29 -9.87 7.04
C SER A 77 -5.28 -9.66 5.91
N ILE A 78 -5.63 -8.86 4.90
CA ILE A 78 -4.70 -8.53 3.80
C ILE A 78 -3.50 -7.75 4.33
N ASN A 79 -3.71 -6.74 5.18
CA ASN A 79 -2.62 -5.97 5.80
C ASN A 79 -1.66 -6.87 6.59
N SER A 80 -2.19 -7.86 7.32
CA SER A 80 -1.37 -8.87 8.00
C SER A 80 -0.55 -9.72 7.03
N SER A 81 -1.15 -10.15 5.92
CA SER A 81 -0.44 -10.89 4.87
C SER A 81 0.65 -10.05 4.19
N LEU A 82 0.37 -8.77 3.90
CA LEU A 82 1.36 -7.83 3.35
C LEU A 82 2.52 -7.62 4.31
N LYS A 83 2.23 -7.45 5.61
CA LYS A 83 3.27 -7.32 6.64
C LYS A 83 4.18 -8.55 6.70
N LYS A 84 3.62 -9.76 6.65
CA LYS A 84 4.42 -10.99 6.58
C LYS A 84 5.23 -11.08 5.28
N LEU A 85 4.63 -10.69 4.16
CA LEU A 85 5.29 -10.74 2.85
C LEU A 85 6.54 -9.87 2.83
N VAL A 86 6.49 -8.63 3.38
CA VAL A 86 7.67 -7.76 3.35
C VAL A 86 8.84 -8.28 4.18
N GLU A 87 8.57 -9.06 5.24
CA GLU A 87 9.61 -9.67 6.09
C GLU A 87 10.47 -10.69 5.32
N GLU A 88 9.98 -11.19 4.18
CA GLU A 88 10.69 -12.11 3.31
C GLU A 88 11.71 -11.41 2.39
N HIS A 89 11.77 -10.08 2.40
CA HIS A 89 12.57 -9.29 1.46
C HIS A 89 13.45 -8.25 2.17
N ASN A 90 14.68 -8.10 1.71
CA ASN A 90 15.59 -7.06 2.20
C ASN A 90 15.20 -5.68 1.68
N ARG A 91 15.29 -4.65 2.54
CA ARG A 91 14.96 -3.25 2.21
C ARG A 91 13.51 -3.05 1.75
N VAL A 92 12.62 -3.93 2.16
CA VAL A 92 11.18 -3.79 2.01
C VAL A 92 10.57 -3.63 3.40
N GLU A 93 9.73 -2.61 3.57
CA GLU A 93 9.10 -2.29 4.85
C GLU A 93 7.58 -2.18 4.68
N PHE A 94 6.84 -2.55 5.72
CA PHE A 94 5.41 -2.33 5.80
C PHE A 94 5.15 -0.99 6.49
N LEU A 95 4.42 -0.10 5.83
CA LEU A 95 4.03 1.19 6.37
C LEU A 95 2.56 1.13 6.82
N ASP A 96 2.35 1.08 8.13
CA ASP A 96 1.02 0.94 8.75
C ASP A 96 0.27 2.27 8.85
N ILE A 97 -0.19 2.77 7.70
CA ILE A 97 -1.02 3.97 7.62
C ILE A 97 -2.45 3.69 8.09
N TYR A 98 -2.94 2.46 7.97
CA TYR A 98 -4.28 2.04 8.40
C TYR A 98 -4.56 2.47 9.85
N SER A 99 -3.58 2.34 10.73
CA SER A 99 -3.66 2.77 12.13
C SER A 99 -4.01 4.26 12.32
N LEU A 100 -3.64 5.11 11.37
CA LEU A 100 -3.94 6.55 11.38
C LEU A 100 -5.37 6.88 10.92
N PHE A 101 -6.07 5.89 10.32
CA PHE A 101 -7.39 6.05 9.71
C PHE A 101 -8.52 5.47 10.56
N ILE A 102 -8.21 4.89 11.72
CA ILE A 102 -9.18 4.30 12.63
C ILE A 102 -9.16 4.95 14.01
N ASP A 103 -10.31 4.95 14.69
CA ASP A 103 -10.40 5.31 16.10
C ASP A 103 -9.95 4.17 17.02
N GLU A 104 -9.97 4.43 18.33
CA GLU A 104 -9.60 3.45 19.37
C GLU A 104 -10.48 2.19 19.38
N GLN A 105 -11.66 2.24 18.75
CA GLN A 105 -12.57 1.11 18.60
C GLN A 105 -12.39 0.39 17.26
N GLY A 106 -11.43 0.81 16.43
CA GLY A 106 -11.16 0.24 15.11
C GLY A 106 -12.11 0.72 14.01
N ARG A 107 -12.86 1.81 14.23
CA ARG A 107 -13.79 2.35 13.24
C ARG A 107 -13.12 3.41 12.38
N ALA A 108 -13.39 3.38 11.07
CA ALA A 108 -12.84 4.35 10.14
C ALA A 108 -13.28 5.79 10.48
N PHE A 109 -12.35 6.74 10.44
CA PHE A 109 -12.67 8.16 10.49
C PHE A 109 -13.41 8.57 9.21
N ARG A 110 -14.75 8.65 9.26
CA ARG A 110 -15.59 8.97 8.09
C ARG A 110 -15.15 10.25 7.35
N HIS A 111 -14.66 11.25 8.08
CA HIS A 111 -14.24 12.53 7.51
C HIS A 111 -12.90 12.48 6.75
N TYR A 112 -12.18 11.35 6.79
CA TYR A 112 -11.00 11.10 5.95
C TYR A 112 -11.33 10.49 4.60
N LEU A 113 -12.58 10.09 4.39
CA LEU A 113 -13.08 9.52 3.14
C LEU A 113 -14.06 10.48 2.46
N LEU A 114 -14.23 10.32 1.16
CA LEU A 114 -15.34 10.91 0.40
C LEU A 114 -16.64 10.16 0.68
N ASP A 115 -17.75 10.68 0.17
CA ASP A 115 -19.08 10.09 0.37
C ASP A 115 -19.21 8.69 -0.25
N ASP A 116 -18.36 8.34 -1.21
CA ASP A 116 -18.27 6.98 -1.75
C ASP A 116 -17.66 5.96 -0.78
N GLY A 117 -17.11 6.40 0.36
CA GLY A 117 -16.61 5.54 1.41
C GLY A 117 -15.32 4.80 1.09
N ILE A 118 -14.62 5.12 0.00
CA ILE A 118 -13.37 4.44 -0.40
C ILE A 118 -12.27 5.40 -0.82
N HIS A 119 -12.61 6.50 -1.50
CA HIS A 119 -11.63 7.51 -1.88
C HIS A 119 -11.35 8.46 -0.72
N LEU A 120 -10.11 8.96 -0.63
CA LEU A 120 -9.72 9.89 0.42
C LEU A 120 -10.30 11.29 0.18
N SER A 121 -10.75 11.92 1.26
CA SER A 121 -11.00 13.36 1.27
C SER A 121 -9.69 14.14 1.35
N ASN A 122 -9.75 15.47 1.22
CA ASN A 122 -8.58 16.34 1.44
C ASN A 122 -7.92 16.11 2.80
N LYS A 123 -8.72 15.83 3.85
CA LYS A 123 -8.19 15.51 5.19
C LYS A 123 -7.49 14.16 5.21
N GLY A 124 -8.05 13.15 4.55
CA GLY A 124 -7.41 11.85 4.41
C GLY A 124 -6.08 11.93 3.65
N TYR A 125 -6.05 12.68 2.55
CA TYR A 125 -4.80 12.92 1.80
C TYR A 125 -3.76 13.67 2.62
N ALA A 126 -4.16 14.64 3.46
CA ALA A 126 -3.24 15.33 4.36
C ALA A 126 -2.56 14.34 5.32
N VAL A 127 -3.33 13.48 6.00
CA VAL A 127 -2.79 12.46 6.91
C VAL A 127 -1.86 11.48 6.19
N TRP A 128 -2.30 10.96 5.03
CA TRP A 128 -1.50 10.02 4.24
C TRP A 128 -0.18 10.65 3.76
N SER A 129 -0.23 11.86 3.19
CA SER A 129 0.95 12.54 2.67
C SER A 129 1.95 12.96 3.75
N GLU A 130 1.47 13.39 4.93
CA GLU A 130 2.34 13.73 6.07
C GLU A 130 3.15 12.50 6.53
N GLU A 131 2.53 11.33 6.57
CA GLU A 131 3.23 10.09 6.94
C GLU A 131 4.27 9.68 5.89
N LEU A 132 3.95 9.82 4.61
CA LEU A 132 4.94 9.60 3.54
C LEU A 132 6.09 10.60 3.60
N GLU A 133 5.82 11.87 3.89
CA GLU A 133 6.84 12.92 3.99
C GLU A 133 7.82 12.62 5.14
N LYS A 134 7.34 12.14 6.29
CA LYS A 134 8.20 11.68 7.40
C LYS A 134 9.16 10.58 6.94
N VAL A 135 8.66 9.60 6.19
CA VAL A 135 9.49 8.51 5.64
C VAL A 135 10.50 9.07 4.63
N ILE A 136 10.07 9.93 3.71
CA ILE A 136 10.94 10.52 2.68
C ILE A 136 12.08 11.31 3.34
N ASN A 137 11.77 12.17 4.32
CA ASN A 137 12.75 12.99 5.01
C ASN A 137 13.76 12.14 5.79
N LYS A 138 13.31 11.05 6.43
CA LYS A 138 14.17 10.10 7.14
C LYS A 138 15.22 9.44 6.24
N TYR A 139 14.93 9.23 4.96
CA TYR A 139 15.81 8.52 4.02
C TYR A 139 16.44 9.41 2.94
N SER A 140 16.16 10.71 2.95
CA SER A 140 16.78 11.70 2.06
C SER A 140 17.93 12.50 2.71
N SER A 141 18.20 12.21 4.00
CA SER A 141 19.29 12.79 4.79
C SER A 141 20.53 11.90 4.73
#